data_AF-A0A377YYY2-F1
#
_entry.id   AF-A0A377YYY2-F1
#
_cell.length_a   1.000
_cell.length_b   1.000
_cell.length_c   1.000
_cell.angle_alpha   90.00
_cell.angle_beta   90.00
_cell.angle_gamma   90.00
#
_symmetry.space_group_name_H-M   'P 1'
#
loop_
_entity.id
_entity.type
_entity.pdbx_description
1 polymer ?
#
loop_
_entity_poly.entity_id
_entity_poly.type
_entity_poly.pdbx_seq_one_letter_code
_entity_poly.pdbx_strand_id
1 'polypeptide(L)'
;MPLRALVAVIVTTVVMLVPRAWADTAWERYKARFMMPDGRIIDTANGNVSHTEGQGFAMLLAVANNDRPAFDKLWQWTDNTLRNKSNGLFYWRYNPVAPDPIADKNNASDGDTLIAWGAAARAKAVAG
;
A
#
# COMPACT_ATOMS: atom_id res chain seq x y z
N MET A 1 49.60 14.29 -18.04
CA MET A 1 48.79 13.65 -16.98
C MET A 1 49.24 12.20 -16.86
N PRO A 2 49.63 11.70 -15.67
CA PRO A 2 50.19 10.35 -15.57
C PRO A 2 49.11 9.31 -15.89
N LEU A 3 49.48 8.20 -16.52
CA LEU A 3 48.57 7.14 -16.97
C LEU A 3 47.60 6.67 -15.86
N ARG A 4 48.06 6.68 -14.61
CA ARG A 4 47.26 6.37 -13.41
C ARG A 4 46.13 7.36 -13.14
N ALA A 5 46.36 8.65 -13.36
CA ALA A 5 45.34 9.69 -13.18
C ALA A 5 44.28 9.62 -14.29
N LEU A 6 44.68 9.27 -15.51
CA LEU A 6 43.74 9.08 -16.63
C LEU A 6 42.81 7.88 -16.38
N VAL A 7 43.36 6.75 -15.93
CA VAL A 7 42.58 5.54 -15.59
C VAL A 7 41.62 5.82 -14.42
N ALA A 8 42.06 6.52 -13.37
CA ALA A 8 41.20 6.86 -12.24
C ALA A 8 40.02 7.77 -12.65
N VAL A 9 40.26 8.76 -13.51
CA VAL A 9 39.18 9.61 -14.05
C VAL A 9 38.22 8.78 -14.89
N ILE A 10 38.70 7.96 -15.82
CA ILE A 10 37.84 7.11 -16.66
C ILE A 10 36.97 6.17 -15.81
N VAL A 11 37.55 5.50 -14.81
CA VAL A 11 36.80 4.59 -13.93
C VAL A 11 35.74 5.35 -13.13
N THR A 12 36.06 6.53 -12.60
CA THR A 12 35.11 7.31 -11.80
C THR A 12 33.94 7.84 -12.65
N THR A 13 34.24 8.33 -13.86
CA THR A 13 33.19 8.82 -14.78
C THR A 13 32.29 7.68 -15.27
N VAL A 14 32.87 6.51 -15.57
CA VAL A 14 32.09 5.33 -15.98
C VAL A 14 31.18 4.85 -14.84
N VAL A 15 31.66 4.80 -13.60
CA VAL A 15 30.84 4.39 -12.44
C VAL A 15 29.65 5.33 -12.17
N MET A 16 29.77 6.62 -12.48
CA MET A 16 28.65 7.56 -12.37
C MET A 16 27.66 7.51 -13.56
N LEU A 17 28.05 6.94 -14.69
CA LEU A 17 27.24 6.81 -15.90
C LEU A 17 26.50 5.47 -16.01
N VAL A 18 26.78 4.50 -15.14
CA VAL A 18 26.02 3.23 -15.10
C VAL A 18 24.61 3.52 -14.56
N PRO A 19 23.54 3.18 -15.32
CA PRO A 19 22.18 3.24 -14.80
C PRO A 19 22.10 2.38 -13.54
N ARG A 20 21.84 3.02 -12.40
CA ARG A 20 21.51 2.29 -11.19
C ARG A 20 20.10 1.76 -11.40
N ALA A 21 19.95 0.47 -11.72
CA ALA A 21 18.65 -0.18 -11.62
C ALA A 21 18.22 -0.05 -10.16
N TRP A 22 17.26 0.82 -9.87
CA TRP A 22 16.66 0.89 -8.55
C TRP A 22 15.90 -0.41 -8.40
N ALA A 23 16.38 -1.30 -7.52
CA ALA A 23 15.57 -2.44 -7.14
C ALA A 23 14.29 -1.89 -6.54
N ASP A 24 13.13 -2.27 -7.09
CA ASP A 24 11.83 -1.94 -6.50
C ASP A 24 11.87 -2.27 -5.01
N THR A 25 11.48 -1.30 -4.19
CA THR A 25 11.37 -1.52 -2.74
C THR A 25 10.35 -2.63 -2.48
N ALA A 26 10.41 -3.23 -1.29
CA ALA A 26 9.41 -4.23 -0.91
C ALA A 26 7.97 -3.68 -1.04
N TRP A 27 7.78 -2.38 -0.80
CA TRP A 27 6.49 -1.70 -0.96
C TRP A 27 6.04 -1.60 -2.41
N GLU A 28 6.91 -1.19 -3.35
CA GLU A 28 6.55 -1.14 -4.77
C GLU A 28 6.19 -2.52 -5.31
N ARG A 29 6.93 -3.56 -4.92
CA ARG A 29 6.61 -4.95 -5.27
C ARG A 29 5.31 -5.43 -4.64
N TYR A 30 5.03 -5.03 -3.40
CA TYR A 30 3.77 -5.34 -2.73
C TYR A 30 2.59 -4.71 -3.49
N LYS A 31 2.66 -3.41 -3.81
CA LYS A 31 1.63 -2.73 -4.59
C LYS A 31 1.42 -3.40 -5.95
N ALA A 32 2.50 -3.65 -6.69
CA ALA A 32 2.43 -4.26 -8.01
C ALA A 32 1.75 -5.65 -8.02
N ARG A 33 1.84 -6.39 -6.91
CA ARG A 33 1.24 -7.73 -6.80
C ARG A 33 -0.15 -7.74 -6.19
N PHE A 34 -0.43 -6.83 -5.26
CA PHE A 34 -1.60 -6.95 -4.38
C PHE A 34 -2.49 -5.71 -4.38
N MET A 35 -2.04 -4.55 -4.86
CA MET A 35 -2.86 -3.33 -4.88
C MET A 35 -3.44 -3.08 -6.26
N MET A 36 -4.77 -3.13 -6.35
CA MET A 36 -5.51 -2.78 -7.55
C MET A 36 -5.53 -1.26 -7.77
N PRO A 37 -5.73 -0.79 -9.02
CA PRO A 37 -5.72 0.65 -9.34
C PRO A 37 -6.74 1.49 -8.57
N ASP A 38 -7.85 0.86 -8.15
CA ASP A 38 -8.96 1.44 -7.39
C ASP A 38 -8.67 1.58 -5.89
N GLY A 39 -7.56 1.04 -5.38
CA GLY A 39 -7.21 1.06 -3.95
C GLY A 39 -7.55 -0.21 -3.18
N ARG A 40 -8.01 -1.26 -3.87
CA ARG A 40 -8.30 -2.55 -3.25
C ARG A 40 -7.04 -3.40 -3.08
N ILE A 41 -6.81 -3.95 -1.89
CA ILE A 41 -5.82 -5.00 -1.65
C ILE A 41 -6.44 -6.36 -1.91
N ILE A 42 -5.79 -7.17 -2.74
CA ILE A 42 -6.27 -8.49 -3.13
C ILE A 42 -5.45 -9.59 -2.45
N ASP A 43 -6.17 -10.52 -1.80
CA ASP A 43 -5.61 -11.79 -1.39
C ASP A 43 -5.66 -12.77 -2.56
N THR A 44 -4.57 -12.82 -3.32
CA THR A 44 -4.44 -13.70 -4.50
C THR A 44 -4.46 -15.19 -4.14
N ALA A 45 -4.22 -15.55 -2.88
CA ALA A 45 -4.26 -16.94 -2.42
C ALA A 45 -5.68 -17.37 -2.02
N ASN A 46 -6.60 -16.42 -1.79
CA ASN A 46 -7.94 -16.67 -1.30
C ASN A 46 -9.04 -16.18 -2.25
N GLY A 47 -8.83 -16.38 -3.55
CA GLY A 47 -9.84 -16.05 -4.57
C GLY A 47 -9.96 -14.55 -4.89
N ASN A 48 -8.88 -13.78 -4.70
CA ASN A 48 -8.82 -12.34 -4.97
C ASN A 48 -9.83 -11.50 -4.17
N VAL A 49 -10.20 -11.99 -2.98
CA VAL A 49 -11.02 -11.24 -2.03
C VAL A 49 -10.20 -10.14 -1.36
N SER A 50 -10.90 -9.28 -0.64
CA SER A 50 -10.30 -8.19 0.13
C SER A 50 -10.89 -8.19 1.53
N HIS A 51 -10.11 -7.79 2.52
CA HIS A 51 -10.53 -7.73 3.91
C HIS A 51 -10.08 -6.45 4.58
N THR A 52 -10.76 -6.06 5.65
CA THR A 52 -10.39 -4.88 6.46
C THR A 52 -8.96 -4.97 6.98
N GLU A 53 -8.50 -6.17 7.36
CA GLU A 53 -7.11 -6.45 7.75
C GLU A 53 -6.11 -6.04 6.64
N GLY A 54 -6.30 -6.55 5.42
CA GLY A 54 -5.43 -6.24 4.29
C GLY A 54 -5.39 -4.76 3.94
N GLN A 55 -6.55 -4.10 3.98
CA GLN A 55 -6.63 -2.64 3.80
C GLN A 55 -5.88 -1.89 4.90
N GLY A 56 -6.09 -2.25 6.17
CA GLY A 56 -5.46 -1.61 7.31
C GLY A 56 -3.93 -1.76 7.31
N PHE A 57 -3.42 -2.95 7.00
CA PHE A 57 -1.97 -3.16 6.86
C PHE A 57 -1.39 -2.31 5.72
N ALA A 58 -2.01 -2.31 4.54
CA ALA A 58 -1.52 -1.51 3.43
C ALA A 58 -1.56 0.00 3.73
N MET A 59 -2.53 0.49 4.50
CA MET A 59 -2.56 1.88 4.96
C MET A 59 -1.35 2.21 5.85
N LEU A 60 -1.02 1.35 6.82
CA LEU A 60 0.15 1.53 7.68
C LEU A 60 1.45 1.48 6.87
N LEU A 61 1.56 0.55 5.92
CA LEU A 61 2.70 0.44 5.02
C LEU A 61 2.84 1.69 4.13
N ALA A 62 1.74 2.22 3.60
CA ALA A 62 1.75 3.44 2.82
C ALA A 62 2.27 4.64 3.65
N VAL A 63 1.84 4.78 4.91
CA VAL A 63 2.39 5.79 5.83
C VAL A 63 3.88 5.57 6.07
N ALA A 64 4.30 4.33 6.36
CA ALA A 64 5.71 4.01 6.61
C ALA A 64 6.63 4.29 5.40
N ASN A 65 6.09 4.23 4.18
CA ASN A 65 6.82 4.52 2.94
C ASN A 65 6.58 5.95 2.43
N ASN A 66 5.91 6.82 3.19
CA ASN A 66 5.53 8.18 2.78
C ASN A 66 4.75 8.25 1.45
N ASP A 67 3.96 7.22 1.15
CA ASP A 67 3.20 7.08 -0.09
C ASP A 67 1.75 7.56 0.11
N ARG A 68 1.59 8.88 0.14
CA ARG A 68 0.27 9.53 0.29
C ARG A 68 -0.71 9.14 -0.82
N PRO A 69 -0.34 9.12 -2.12
CA PRO A 69 -1.28 8.72 -3.17
C PRO A 69 -1.83 7.30 -2.99
N ALA A 70 -1.01 6.35 -2.56
CA ALA A 70 -1.49 5.00 -2.26
C ALA A 70 -2.41 5.00 -1.04
N PHE A 71 -2.04 5.70 0.04
CA PHE A 71 -2.88 5.83 1.23
C PHE A 71 -4.28 6.36 0.89
N ASP A 72 -4.35 7.44 0.11
CA ASP A 72 -5.61 8.10 -0.22
C ASP A 72 -6.53 7.15 -1.02
N LYS A 73 -5.96 6.36 -1.96
CA LYS A 73 -6.70 5.31 -2.69
C LYS A 73 -7.20 4.19 -1.78
N LEU A 74 -6.32 3.66 -0.90
CA LEU A 74 -6.67 2.61 0.05
C LEU A 74 -7.83 3.06 0.94
N TRP A 75 -7.73 4.25 1.52
CA TRP A 75 -8.76 4.83 2.38
C TRP A 75 -10.07 5.04 1.64
N GLN A 76 -10.01 5.68 0.46
CA GLN A 76 -11.21 5.97 -0.33
C GLN A 76 -11.96 4.68 -0.70
N TRP A 77 -11.24 3.64 -1.14
CA TRP A 77 -11.86 2.36 -1.45
C TRP A 77 -12.50 1.72 -0.21
N THR A 78 -11.78 1.70 0.91
CA THR A 78 -12.24 1.10 2.16
C THR A 78 -13.47 1.82 2.71
N ASP A 79 -13.48 3.15 2.74
CA ASP A 79 -14.60 3.94 3.25
C ASP A 79 -15.83 3.85 2.35
N ASN A 80 -15.65 3.86 1.02
CA ASN A 80 -16.77 3.76 0.10
C ASN A 80 -17.39 2.35 0.03
N THR A 81 -16.56 1.31 0.18
CA THR A 81 -16.98 -0.08 -0.10
C THR A 81 -17.33 -0.84 1.17
N LEU A 82 -16.58 -0.64 2.25
CA LEU A 82 -16.68 -1.46 3.46
C LEU A 82 -17.32 -0.73 4.64
N ARG A 83 -17.50 0.60 4.61
CA ARG A 83 -18.05 1.32 5.76
C ARG A 83 -19.47 0.85 6.09
N ASN A 84 -19.65 0.43 7.34
CA ASN A 84 -20.96 0.28 7.93
C ASN A 84 -21.42 1.64 8.51
N LYS A 85 -22.35 2.29 7.82
CA LYS A 85 -22.86 3.62 8.21
C LYS A 85 -23.67 3.62 9.50
N SER A 86 -24.12 2.46 9.99
CA SER A 86 -24.94 2.38 11.20
C SER A 86 -24.12 2.47 12.50
N ASN A 87 -22.87 1.99 12.49
CA ASN A 87 -22.02 1.93 13.68
C ASN A 87 -20.63 2.54 13.47
N GLY A 88 -20.28 2.93 12.26
CA GLY A 88 -18.98 3.52 11.94
C GLY A 88 -17.84 2.51 11.80
N LEU A 89 -18.08 1.20 11.95
CA LEU A 89 -17.09 0.15 11.70
C LEU A 89 -17.05 -0.25 10.21
N PHE A 90 -16.31 -1.31 9.87
CA PHE A 90 -16.21 -1.80 8.49
C PHE A 90 -16.64 -3.25 8.35
N TYR A 91 -17.37 -3.56 7.28
CA TYR A 91 -17.65 -4.93 6.86
C TYR A 91 -16.34 -5.64 6.53
N TRP A 92 -16.11 -6.79 7.15
CA TRP A 92 -14.76 -7.35 7.20
C TRP A 92 -14.26 -7.91 5.87
N ARG A 93 -15.15 -8.27 4.93
CA ARG A 93 -14.79 -8.97 3.70
C ARG A 93 -15.56 -8.48 2.47
N TYR A 94 -14.83 -8.34 1.36
CA TYR A 94 -15.33 -8.09 0.02
C TYR A 94 -14.95 -9.22 -0.93
N ASN A 95 -15.94 -9.81 -1.60
CA ASN A 95 -15.76 -10.85 -2.61
C ASN A 95 -16.24 -10.36 -3.99
N PRO A 96 -15.33 -10.02 -4.92
CA PRO A 96 -15.70 -9.38 -6.19
C PRO A 96 -16.56 -10.25 -7.12
N VAL A 97 -16.58 -11.57 -6.92
CA VAL A 97 -17.34 -12.51 -7.79
C VAL A 97 -18.64 -12.98 -7.17
N ALA A 98 -18.96 -12.57 -5.94
CA ALA A 98 -20.21 -12.92 -5.28
C ALA A 98 -21.37 -12.03 -5.77
N PRO A 99 -22.63 -12.53 -5.78
CA PRO A 99 -23.80 -11.71 -6.10
C PRO A 99 -23.98 -10.50 -5.18
N ASP A 100 -23.75 -10.68 -3.88
CA ASP A 100 -23.50 -9.59 -2.92
C ASP A 100 -22.01 -9.62 -2.52
N PRO A 101 -21.19 -8.68 -3.00
CA PRO A 101 -19.77 -8.64 -2.68
C PRO A 101 -19.47 -8.49 -1.19
N ILE A 102 -20.38 -7.94 -0.39
CA ILE A 102 -20.21 -7.72 1.05
C ILE A 102 -21.29 -8.47 1.83
N ALA A 103 -21.57 -9.72 1.46
CA ALA A 103 -22.68 -10.50 2.02
C ALA A 103 -22.67 -10.60 3.56
N ASP A 104 -21.50 -10.76 4.17
CA ASP A 104 -21.35 -10.76 5.62
C ASP A 104 -21.26 -9.32 6.15
N LYS A 105 -22.24 -8.94 6.98
CA LYS A 105 -22.36 -7.59 7.53
C LYS A 105 -21.66 -7.41 8.87
N ASN A 106 -20.89 -8.40 9.33
CA ASN A 106 -20.09 -8.29 10.54
C ASN A 106 -18.77 -7.54 10.30
N ASN A 107 -18.14 -7.06 11.37
CA ASN A 107 -16.81 -6.46 11.34
C ASN A 107 -15.73 -7.47 11.79
N ALA A 108 -14.47 -7.08 11.61
CA ALA A 108 -13.32 -7.72 12.22
C ALA A 108 -12.50 -6.64 12.95
N SER A 109 -12.44 -6.76 14.28
CA SER A 109 -12.00 -5.68 15.17
C SER A 109 -10.52 -5.31 14.99
N ASP A 110 -9.71 -6.26 14.60
CA ASP A 110 -8.31 -6.06 14.21
C ASP A 110 -8.21 -5.18 12.96
N GLY A 111 -9.00 -5.46 11.92
CA GLY A 111 -9.09 -4.64 10.72
C GLY A 111 -9.55 -3.22 11.04
N ASP A 112 -10.61 -3.05 11.85
CA ASP A 112 -11.08 -1.73 12.28
C ASP A 112 -9.97 -0.95 13.01
N THR A 113 -9.23 -1.63 13.89
CA THR A 113 -8.13 -1.06 14.66
C THR A 113 -6.97 -0.62 13.77
N LEU A 114 -6.56 -1.46 12.81
CA LEU A 114 -5.49 -1.15 11.86
C LEU A 114 -5.85 0.05 10.99
N ILE A 115 -7.08 0.12 10.49
CA ILE A 115 -7.56 1.24 9.68
C ILE A 115 -7.57 2.54 10.50
N ALA A 116 -8.10 2.50 11.72
CA ALA A 116 -8.11 3.66 12.62
C ALA A 116 -6.68 4.15 12.94
N TRP A 117 -5.76 3.21 13.20
CA TRP A 117 -4.35 3.55 13.43
C TRP A 117 -3.69 4.15 12.19
N GLY A 118 -3.92 3.57 11.01
CA GLY A 118 -3.42 4.10 9.73
C GLY A 118 -3.87 5.55 9.49
N ALA A 119 -5.15 5.84 9.70
CA ALA A 119 -5.70 7.19 9.60
C ALA A 119 -5.06 8.17 10.60
N ALA A 120 -4.90 7.76 11.86
CA ALA A 120 -4.24 8.57 12.88
C ALA A 120 -2.76 8.83 12.57
N ALA A 121 -2.04 7.80 12.08
CA ALA A 121 -0.65 7.91 11.68
C ALA A 121 -0.48 8.85 10.47
N ARG A 122 -1.37 8.74 9.47
CA ARG A 122 -1.41 9.64 8.32
C ARG A 122 -1.63 11.09 8.74
N ALA A 123 -2.58 11.34 9.64
CA ALA A 123 -2.86 12.69 10.14
C ALA A 123 -1.64 13.30 10.83
N LYS A 124 -0.94 12.54 11.68
CA LYS A 124 0.30 13.00 12.32
C LYS A 124 1.40 13.33 11.31
N ALA A 125 1.54 12.53 10.25
CA ALA A 125 2.54 12.76 9.20
C ALA A 125 2.27 14.00 8.33
N VAL A 126 1.05 14.58 8.35
CA VAL A 126 0.77 15.88 7.69
C VAL A 126 1.07 17.06 8.60
N ALA A 127 1.02 16.86 9.91
CA ALA A 127 1.09 17.92 10.90
C ALA A 127 2.51 18.31 11.33
N GLY A 128 3.52 17.53 10.92
CA GLY A 128 4.95 17.81 11.14
C GLY A 128 5.66 18.13 9.84
#